data_AF-A0A8C6YPG7-F1
#
_entry.id   AF-A0A8C6YPG7-F1
#
_cell.length_a   1.000
_cell.length_b   1.000
_cell.length_c   1.000
_cell.angle_alpha   90.00
_cell.angle_beta   90.00
_cell.angle_gamma   90.00
#
_symmetry.space_group_name_H-M   'P 1'
#
loop_
_entity.id
_entity.type
_entity.pdbx_description
1 polymer ?
#
loop_
_entity_poly.entity_id
_entity_poly.type
_entity_poly.pdbx_seq_one_letter_code
_entity_poly.pdbx_strand_id
1 'polypeptide(L)'
;MAHLKDNSSLLPHNSLDGSTASHTALCSSSLFPLWNWPDISIHTGRVAYVKTYIQEVPWQRLQENGIPHIHSFICVPEGIRFCEAEQCKNGPLVVFAGIKDLKLMKTTQSGFEGFHKSECTTLPERNDRILCGELFCKWSYGECKDFDFDCVWNKVRECVIEAFAGPPDCGVYSPSYQKTVNSIQMLILSRVSQVSSFLL
;
A
#
# COMPACT_ATOMS: atom_id res chain seq x y z
N MET A 1 8.44 -29.26 39.51
CA MET A 1 7.96 -29.90 38.28
C MET A 1 7.96 -28.86 37.17
N ALA A 2 8.77 -29.05 36.13
CA ALA A 2 8.73 -28.19 34.97
C ALA A 2 7.48 -28.55 34.14
N HIS A 3 6.60 -27.58 33.89
CA HIS A 3 5.52 -27.75 32.92
C HIS A 3 6.15 -27.92 31.53
N LEU A 4 6.09 -29.14 30.97
CA LEU A 4 6.40 -29.37 29.57
C LEU A 4 5.37 -28.60 28.72
N LYS A 5 5.85 -27.71 27.86
CA LYS A 5 5.01 -27.02 26.88
C LYS A 5 4.66 -28.01 25.77
N ASP A 6 3.38 -28.23 25.54
CA ASP A 6 2.87 -29.02 24.42
C ASP A 6 2.99 -28.19 23.12
N ASN A 7 3.74 -28.71 22.16
CA ASN A 7 3.99 -28.08 20.86
C ASN A 7 3.24 -28.78 19.72
N SER A 8 2.35 -29.74 20.00
CA SER A 8 1.64 -30.55 18.98
C SER A 8 0.66 -29.75 18.10
N SER A 9 0.36 -28.51 18.49
CA SER A 9 -0.46 -27.55 17.74
C SER A 9 0.37 -26.51 16.98
N LEU A 10 1.70 -26.48 17.16
CA LEU A 10 2.59 -25.52 16.51
C LEU A 10 3.04 -26.05 15.14
N LEU A 11 2.97 -25.18 14.13
CA LEU A 11 3.61 -25.42 12.83
C LEU A 11 5.07 -24.91 12.89
N PRO A 12 6.07 -25.71 12.50
CA PRO A 12 7.45 -25.25 12.46
C PRO A 12 7.64 -24.10 11.47
N HIS A 13 8.32 -23.03 11.88
CA HIS A 13 8.58 -21.86 11.04
C HIS A 13 9.19 -22.22 9.67
N ASN A 14 10.20 -23.09 9.65
CA ASN A 14 10.89 -23.52 8.42
C ASN A 14 9.96 -24.19 7.39
N SER A 15 8.84 -24.78 7.83
CA SER A 15 7.85 -25.37 6.92
C SER A 15 7.05 -24.30 6.15
N LEU A 16 6.87 -23.13 6.76
CA LEU A 16 6.26 -21.96 6.13
C LEU A 16 7.25 -21.28 5.17
N ASP A 17 8.52 -21.19 5.56
CA ASP A 17 9.56 -20.56 4.73
C ASP A 17 9.82 -21.32 3.42
N GLY A 18 9.87 -22.66 3.46
CA GLY A 18 10.07 -23.48 2.26
C GLY A 18 8.92 -23.38 1.26
N SER A 19 7.68 -23.27 1.75
CA SER A 19 6.49 -22.99 0.94
C SER A 19 6.56 -21.58 0.33
N THR A 20 7.02 -20.59 1.09
CA THR A 20 7.16 -19.20 0.62
C THR A 20 8.24 -19.05 -0.45
N ALA A 21 9.43 -19.61 -0.23
CA ALA A 21 10.61 -19.40 -1.07
C ALA A 21 10.55 -20.10 -2.44
N SER A 22 9.94 -21.29 -2.52
CA SER A 22 9.82 -22.05 -3.77
C SER A 22 8.91 -21.39 -4.81
N HIS A 23 8.01 -20.50 -4.38
CA HIS A 23 7.00 -19.87 -5.24
C HIS A 23 7.33 -18.40 -5.58
N THR A 24 8.28 -17.75 -4.89
CA THR A 24 8.67 -16.33 -5.07
C THR A 24 9.32 -16.03 -6.45
N ALA A 25 9.51 -17.04 -7.30
CA ALA A 25 10.24 -16.92 -8.57
C ALA A 25 9.49 -16.20 -9.72
N LEU A 26 8.27 -15.69 -9.51
CA LEU A 26 7.51 -15.00 -10.56
C LEU A 26 7.26 -13.55 -10.17
N CYS A 27 7.94 -12.66 -10.89
CA CYS A 27 7.96 -11.22 -10.74
C CYS A 27 6.62 -10.61 -11.19
N SER A 28 5.57 -10.75 -10.38
CA SER A 28 4.51 -9.76 -10.26
C SER A 28 3.88 -9.88 -8.87
N SER A 29 4.08 -8.88 -8.02
CA SER A 29 3.46 -8.77 -6.69
C SER A 29 1.92 -8.72 -6.78
N SER A 30 1.38 -8.55 -7.99
CA SER A 30 -0.03 -8.56 -8.34
C SER A 30 -0.73 -9.91 -8.18
N LEU A 31 -0.12 -11.02 -8.59
CA LEU A 31 -0.84 -12.31 -8.71
C LEU A 31 -0.60 -13.26 -7.52
N PHE A 32 0.35 -12.92 -6.65
CA PHE A 32 0.76 -13.79 -5.55
C PHE A 32 -0.32 -14.09 -4.50
N PRO A 33 -1.18 -13.12 -4.09
CA PRO A 33 -2.24 -13.39 -3.11
C PRO A 33 -3.23 -14.47 -3.56
N LEU A 34 -3.38 -14.67 -4.88
CA LEU A 34 -4.27 -15.68 -5.44
C LEU A 34 -3.57 -17.04 -5.65
N TRP A 35 -2.26 -17.03 -5.92
CA TRP A 35 -1.48 -18.25 -6.21
C TRP A 35 -1.10 -19.04 -4.95
N ASN A 36 -0.76 -18.35 -3.85
CA ASN A 36 -0.26 -19.00 -2.62
C ASN A 36 -1.35 -19.40 -1.62
N TRP A 37 -2.58 -18.92 -1.82
CA TRP A 37 -3.66 -19.10 -0.86
C TRP A 37 -4.21 -20.54 -0.73
N PRO A 38 -4.30 -21.35 -1.82
CA PRO A 38 -4.81 -22.71 -1.72
C PRO A 38 -4.01 -23.60 -0.76
N ASP A 39 -2.71 -23.42 -0.58
CA ASP A 39 -1.91 -24.43 0.13
C ASP A 39 -1.88 -24.28 1.66
N ILE A 40 -1.97 -23.06 2.21
CA ILE A 40 -1.84 -22.87 3.67
C ILE A 40 -3.15 -23.23 4.40
N SER A 41 -4.31 -22.96 3.79
CA SER A 41 -5.60 -23.18 4.47
C SER A 41 -6.14 -24.62 4.34
N ILE A 42 -5.59 -25.45 3.44
CA ILE A 42 -6.24 -26.73 3.05
C ILE A 42 -5.69 -27.96 3.80
N HIS A 43 -4.60 -27.86 4.58
CA HIS A 43 -3.99 -29.08 5.16
C HIS A 43 -4.11 -29.26 6.67
N THR A 44 -4.43 -28.22 7.43
CA THR A 44 -4.55 -28.38 8.89
C THR A 44 -5.91 -27.89 9.36
N GLY A 45 -6.80 -28.81 9.74
CA GLY A 45 -8.11 -28.49 10.30
C GLY A 45 -8.07 -27.67 11.62
N ARG A 46 -6.88 -27.29 12.08
CA ARG A 46 -6.59 -26.57 13.34
C ARG A 46 -6.30 -25.08 13.16
N VAL A 47 -5.99 -24.61 11.95
CA VAL A 47 -5.70 -23.18 11.72
C VAL A 47 -7.02 -22.42 11.55
N ALA A 48 -7.21 -21.38 12.37
CA ALA A 48 -8.42 -20.58 12.40
C ALA A 48 -8.35 -19.31 11.55
N TYR A 49 -7.14 -18.79 11.31
CA TYR A 49 -6.89 -17.55 10.59
C TYR A 49 -5.47 -17.54 10.02
N VAL A 50 -5.33 -17.01 8.81
CA VAL A 50 -4.05 -16.83 8.14
C VAL A 50 -3.96 -15.38 7.66
N LYS A 51 -2.78 -14.78 7.82
CA LYS A 51 -2.44 -13.48 7.27
C LYS A 51 -1.04 -13.54 6.67
N THR A 52 -0.92 -13.04 5.45
CA THR A 52 0.38 -12.88 4.76
C THR A 52 0.58 -11.43 4.40
N TYR A 53 1.79 -10.92 4.59
CA TYR A 53 2.24 -9.59 4.16
C TYR A 53 3.41 -9.76 3.20
N ILE A 54 3.35 -9.11 2.05
CA ILE A 54 4.43 -9.13 1.05
C ILE A 54 4.74 -7.69 0.67
N GLN A 55 6.03 -7.39 0.57
CA GLN A 55 6.53 -6.12 0.12
C GLN A 55 7.44 -6.34 -1.08
N GLU A 56 7.25 -5.53 -2.11
CA GLU A 56 8.13 -5.49 -3.26
C GLU A 56 9.39 -4.69 -2.97
N VAL A 57 10.55 -5.21 -3.37
CA VAL A 57 11.77 -4.39 -3.45
C VAL A 57 11.70 -3.61 -4.77
N PRO A 58 11.74 -2.26 -4.76
CA PRO A 58 11.44 -1.44 -5.93
C PRO A 58 12.62 -1.38 -6.92
N TRP A 59 12.96 -2.54 -7.49
CA TRP A 59 13.92 -2.64 -8.57
C TRP A 59 13.31 -2.11 -9.86
N GLN A 60 13.96 -1.09 -10.44
CA GLN A 60 13.66 -0.60 -11.77
C GLN A 60 14.79 -1.00 -12.72
N ARG A 61 14.44 -1.35 -13.97
CA ARG A 61 15.44 -1.65 -15.00
C ARG A 61 16.28 -0.40 -15.23
N LEU A 62 17.60 -0.54 -15.17
CA LEU A 62 18.51 0.58 -15.44
C LEU A 62 18.31 1.02 -16.90
N GLN A 63 18.24 2.34 -17.12
CA GLN A 63 18.02 2.95 -18.44
C GLN A 63 19.17 3.92 -18.71
N GLU A 64 19.81 3.81 -19.87
CA GLU A 64 20.86 4.75 -20.33
C GLU A 64 20.47 5.31 -21.69
N ASN A 65 20.35 6.64 -21.81
CA ASN A 65 19.90 7.31 -23.04
C ASN A 65 18.56 6.76 -23.59
N GLY A 66 17.65 6.34 -22.72
CA GLY A 66 16.36 5.73 -23.08
C GLY A 66 16.45 4.26 -23.50
N ILE A 67 17.62 3.64 -23.43
CA ILE A 67 17.85 2.23 -23.76
C ILE A 67 17.85 1.40 -22.47
N PRO A 68 16.96 0.39 -22.33
CA PRO A 68 16.92 -0.46 -21.16
C PRO A 68 18.11 -1.41 -21.13
N HIS A 69 18.83 -1.46 -20.00
CA HIS A 69 19.90 -2.42 -19.80
C HIS A 69 19.33 -3.85 -19.73
N ILE A 70 20.01 -4.80 -20.34
CA ILE A 70 19.52 -6.18 -20.49
C ILE A 70 19.40 -6.93 -19.15
N HIS A 71 20.26 -6.64 -18.17
CA HIS A 71 20.31 -7.34 -16.89
C HIS A 71 20.72 -6.49 -15.68
N SER A 72 20.68 -5.16 -15.80
CA SER A 72 21.05 -4.25 -14.69
C SER A 72 19.83 -3.50 -14.18
N PHE A 73 19.81 -3.31 -12.86
CA PHE A 73 18.69 -2.72 -12.14
C PHE A 73 19.20 -1.71 -11.12
N ILE A 74 18.38 -0.72 -10.81
CA ILE A 74 18.59 0.27 -9.76
C ILE A 74 17.40 0.22 -8.79
N CYS A 75 17.65 0.38 -7.49
CA CYS A 75 16.59 0.39 -6.48
C CYS A 75 16.11 1.84 -6.30
N VAL A 76 14.85 2.13 -6.66
CA VAL A 76 14.28 3.49 -6.64
C VAL A 76 12.97 3.51 -5.85
N PRO A 77 12.97 3.95 -4.58
CA PRO A 77 11.79 3.91 -3.73
C PRO A 77 10.86 5.13 -3.96
N GLU A 78 10.09 5.12 -5.05
CA GLU A 78 9.08 6.15 -5.36
C GLU A 78 7.67 5.80 -4.82
N GLY A 79 7.63 5.22 -3.62
CA GLY A 79 6.49 4.51 -3.07
C GLY A 79 6.67 2.99 -3.20
N ILE A 80 6.72 2.31 -2.07
CA ILE A 80 6.93 0.86 -1.97
C ILE A 80 5.58 0.16 -2.03
N ARG A 81 5.43 -0.71 -3.02
CA ARG A 81 4.27 -1.58 -3.15
C ARG A 81 4.28 -2.67 -2.09
N PHE A 82 3.12 -2.91 -1.50
CA PHE A 82 2.89 -4.05 -0.63
C PHE A 82 1.49 -4.64 -0.85
N CYS A 83 1.29 -5.87 -0.42
CA CYS A 83 -0.02 -6.49 -0.33
C CYS A 83 -0.19 -7.28 0.97
N GLU A 84 -1.43 -7.39 1.42
CA GLU A 84 -1.82 -8.27 2.51
C GLU A 84 -2.94 -9.19 2.04
N ALA A 85 -2.89 -10.45 2.44
CA ALA A 85 -3.95 -11.41 2.21
C ALA A 85 -4.36 -12.02 3.54
N GLU A 86 -5.65 -11.98 3.85
CA GLU A 86 -6.21 -12.47 5.11
C GLU A 86 -7.42 -13.36 4.84
N GLN A 87 -7.51 -14.49 5.55
CA GLN A 87 -8.76 -15.23 5.63
C GLN A 87 -8.88 -16.02 6.94
N CYS A 88 -10.09 -16.01 7.47
CA CYS A 88 -10.52 -16.90 8.54
C CYS A 88 -10.88 -18.28 7.99
N LYS A 89 -10.82 -19.32 8.82
CA LYS A 89 -11.29 -20.67 8.44
C LYS A 89 -12.73 -20.60 7.91
N ASN A 90 -12.94 -21.11 6.70
CA ASN A 90 -14.22 -21.07 5.97
C ASN A 90 -14.76 -19.65 5.68
N GLY A 91 -13.95 -18.60 5.85
CA GLY A 91 -14.29 -17.22 5.51
C GLY A 91 -13.82 -16.83 4.09
N PRO A 92 -14.30 -15.69 3.56
CA PRO A 92 -13.81 -15.18 2.27
C PRO A 92 -12.34 -14.75 2.37
N LEU A 93 -11.61 -14.89 1.27
CA LEU A 93 -10.28 -14.28 1.11
C LEU A 93 -10.44 -12.76 0.96
N VAL A 94 -9.77 -12.01 1.83
CA VAL A 94 -9.68 -10.56 1.74
C VAL A 94 -8.27 -10.19 1.30
N VAL A 95 -8.18 -9.49 0.16
CA VAL A 95 -6.91 -9.01 -0.39
C VAL A 95 -6.85 -7.50 -0.23
N PHE A 96 -5.73 -7.04 0.30
CA PHE A 96 -5.35 -5.64 0.36
C PHE A 96 -4.13 -5.40 -0.50
N ALA A 97 -4.07 -4.22 -1.10
CA ALA A 97 -2.85 -3.68 -1.68
C ALA A 97 -2.56 -2.31 -1.06
N GLY A 98 -1.33 -1.84 -1.25
CA GLY A 98 -0.94 -0.57 -0.70
C GLY A 98 0.34 0.01 -1.29
N ILE A 99 0.57 1.26 -0.91
CA ILE A 99 1.77 2.03 -1.18
C ILE A 99 2.23 2.56 0.16
N LYS A 100 3.47 2.27 0.57
CA LYS A 100 4.09 2.88 1.74
C LYS A 100 5.33 3.66 1.34
N ASP A 101 5.84 4.46 2.25
CA ASP A 101 7.07 5.23 2.08
C ASP A 101 7.03 6.15 0.84
N LEU A 102 5.83 6.59 0.44
CA LEU A 102 5.61 7.52 -0.68
C LEU A 102 5.81 8.95 -0.18
N LYS A 103 6.97 9.53 -0.46
CA LYS A 103 7.33 10.88 -0.02
C LYS A 103 6.92 11.90 -1.07
N LEU A 104 6.04 12.82 -0.69
CA LEU A 104 5.57 13.91 -1.53
C LEU A 104 5.81 15.25 -0.85
N MET A 105 6.18 16.26 -1.65
CA MET A 105 6.38 17.62 -1.18
C MET A 105 5.89 18.62 -2.22
N LYS A 106 5.24 19.68 -1.75
CA LYS A 106 5.06 20.93 -2.52
C LYS A 106 5.50 22.13 -1.68
N THR A 107 6.11 23.10 -2.34
CA THR A 107 6.76 24.25 -1.70
C THR A 107 5.83 25.42 -1.43
N THR A 108 4.63 25.39 -2.04
CA THR A 108 3.60 26.42 -1.95
C THR A 108 2.23 25.77 -2.16
N GLN A 109 1.17 26.56 -2.35
CA GLN A 109 -0.21 26.10 -2.57
C GLN A 109 -0.70 25.22 -1.40
N SER A 110 -0.27 25.54 -0.19
CA SER A 110 -0.81 24.96 1.03
C SER A 110 -0.89 26.02 2.13
N GLY A 111 -2.04 26.10 2.79
CA GLY A 111 -2.22 26.91 3.99
C GLY A 111 -2.59 26.07 5.20
N PHE A 112 -2.72 26.78 6.33
CA PHE A 112 -3.36 26.33 7.54
C PHE A 112 -3.79 27.55 8.36
N GLU A 113 -5.10 27.81 8.34
CA GLU A 113 -5.74 28.98 8.94
C GLU A 113 -7.14 28.62 9.46
N GLY A 114 -7.73 29.46 10.30
CA GLY A 114 -9.08 29.26 10.83
C GLY A 114 -9.20 28.13 11.86
N PHE A 115 -8.09 27.63 12.39
CA PHE A 115 -8.10 26.64 13.48
C PHE A 115 -8.48 27.27 14.82
N HIS A 116 -9.00 26.45 15.73
CA HIS A 116 -9.35 26.90 17.08
C HIS A 116 -8.13 27.42 17.83
N LYS A 117 -8.26 28.62 18.43
CA LYS A 117 -7.20 29.26 19.23
C LYS A 117 -7.61 29.25 20.69
N SER A 118 -6.67 28.81 21.53
CA SER A 118 -6.77 28.77 23.00
C SER A 118 -5.58 29.51 23.61
N GLU A 119 -5.53 29.63 24.93
CA GLU A 119 -4.40 30.23 25.66
C GLU A 119 -3.05 29.53 25.38
N CYS A 120 -3.08 28.25 24.99
CA CYS A 120 -1.89 27.48 24.64
C CYS A 120 -1.52 27.55 23.15
N THR A 121 -2.28 28.27 22.33
CA THR A 121 -2.08 28.31 20.87
C THR A 121 -1.03 29.35 20.49
N THR A 122 0.18 28.87 20.16
CA THR A 122 1.30 29.72 19.70
C THR A 122 1.52 29.66 18.18
N LEU A 123 0.87 28.71 17.49
CA LEU A 123 1.04 28.51 16.06
C LEU A 123 0.42 29.69 15.29
N PRO A 124 1.20 30.41 14.45
CA PRO A 124 0.65 31.44 13.58
C PRO A 124 -0.09 30.83 12.39
N GLU A 125 -1.11 31.53 11.91
CA GLU A 125 -1.77 31.19 10.66
C GLU A 125 -0.82 31.43 9.47
N ARG A 126 -0.97 30.59 8.45
CA ARG A 126 -0.20 30.65 7.21
C ARG A 126 -1.13 30.39 6.05
N ASN A 127 -1.23 31.35 5.14
CA ASN A 127 -1.91 31.17 3.86
C ASN A 127 -1.01 30.52 2.80
N ASP A 128 0.31 30.49 3.03
CA ASP A 128 1.26 29.70 2.25
C ASP A 128 2.33 29.05 3.15
N ARG A 129 2.62 27.77 2.89
CA ARG A 129 3.62 26.95 3.59
C ARG A 129 4.02 25.75 2.74
N ILE A 130 5.17 25.18 3.05
CA ILE A 130 5.57 23.86 2.55
C ILE A 130 4.60 22.80 3.10
N LEU A 131 4.14 21.91 2.23
CA LEU A 131 3.47 20.68 2.61
C LEU A 131 4.35 19.50 2.18
N CYS A 132 4.88 18.77 3.16
CA CYS A 132 5.69 17.58 2.95
C CYS A 132 5.10 16.44 3.79
N GLY A 133 5.03 15.24 3.23
CA GLY A 133 4.51 14.07 3.92
C GLY A 133 5.00 12.78 3.30
N GLU A 134 5.08 11.75 4.15
CA GLU A 134 5.27 10.36 3.75
C GLU A 134 3.93 9.65 3.90
N LEU A 135 3.38 9.19 2.78
CA LEU A 135 2.04 8.62 2.71
C LEU A 135 2.08 7.10 2.84
N PHE A 136 1.12 6.57 3.59
CA PHE A 136 0.79 5.16 3.67
C PHE A 136 -0.64 4.97 3.16
N CYS A 137 -0.77 4.39 1.97
CA CYS A 137 -2.05 4.06 1.36
C CYS A 137 -2.29 2.56 1.49
N LYS A 138 -3.49 2.16 1.94
CA LYS A 138 -3.92 0.75 1.94
C LYS A 138 -5.36 0.65 1.48
N TRP A 139 -5.67 -0.28 0.60
CA TRP A 139 -7.03 -0.48 0.11
C TRP A 139 -7.41 -1.95 0.01
N SER A 140 -8.70 -2.22 0.12
CA SER A 140 -9.27 -3.54 -0.17
C SER A 140 -9.88 -3.56 -1.57
N TYR A 141 -9.80 -4.71 -2.22
CA TYR A 141 -10.54 -4.96 -3.45
C TYR A 141 -12.00 -5.31 -3.15
N GLY A 142 -12.91 -4.93 -4.06
CA GLY A 142 -14.31 -5.36 -4.01
C GLY A 142 -14.51 -6.80 -4.48
N GLU A 143 -15.76 -7.24 -4.50
CA GLU A 143 -16.16 -8.55 -5.03
C GLU A 143 -16.13 -8.52 -6.57
N CYS A 144 -14.95 -8.74 -7.15
CA CYS A 144 -14.82 -9.03 -8.58
C CYS A 144 -13.73 -10.08 -8.78
N LYS A 145 -13.86 -10.86 -9.84
CA LYS A 145 -12.85 -11.83 -10.27
C LYS A 145 -12.06 -11.19 -11.41
N ASP A 146 -10.78 -11.51 -11.50
CA ASP A 146 -9.85 -11.08 -12.55
C ASP A 146 -9.49 -9.58 -12.52
N PHE A 147 -8.78 -9.17 -11.46
CA PHE A 147 -8.16 -7.85 -11.40
C PHE A 147 -6.79 -7.82 -12.09
N ASP A 148 -6.58 -6.81 -12.93
CA ASP A 148 -5.23 -6.35 -13.24
C ASP A 148 -4.73 -5.49 -12.07
N PHE A 149 -4.11 -6.15 -11.08
CA PHE A 149 -3.65 -5.48 -9.87
C PHE A 149 -2.54 -4.45 -10.15
N ASP A 150 -1.75 -4.63 -11.22
CA ASP A 150 -0.68 -3.70 -11.61
C ASP A 150 -1.30 -2.40 -12.14
N CYS A 151 -2.28 -2.53 -13.04
CA CYS A 151 -3.07 -1.40 -13.53
C CYS A 151 -3.79 -0.67 -12.39
N VAL A 152 -4.40 -1.39 -11.45
CA VAL A 152 -5.08 -0.78 -10.31
C VAL A 152 -4.09 -0.03 -9.40
N TRP A 153 -2.94 -0.64 -9.08
CA TRP A 153 -1.92 -0.01 -8.24
C TRP A 153 -1.39 1.29 -8.88
N ASN A 154 -1.10 1.26 -10.19
CA ASN A 154 -0.66 2.44 -10.93
C ASN A 154 -1.71 3.55 -10.91
N LYS A 155 -2.98 3.22 -11.18
CA LYS A 155 -4.09 4.19 -11.13
C LYS A 155 -4.26 4.81 -9.75
N VAL A 156 -4.14 4.03 -8.68
CA VAL A 156 -4.20 4.54 -7.31
C VAL A 156 -3.04 5.51 -7.07
N ARG A 157 -1.81 5.14 -7.43
CA ARG A 157 -0.63 6.01 -7.29
C ARG A 157 -0.80 7.33 -8.05
N GLU A 158 -1.28 7.27 -9.29
CA GLU A 158 -1.58 8.45 -10.11
C GLU A 158 -2.61 9.36 -9.43
N CYS A 159 -3.70 8.80 -8.89
CA CYS A 159 -4.71 9.57 -8.16
C CYS A 159 -4.13 10.24 -6.90
N VAL A 160 -3.24 9.56 -6.15
CA VAL A 160 -2.56 10.15 -4.99
C VAL A 160 -1.74 11.36 -5.41
N ILE A 161 -0.91 11.22 -6.44
CA ILE A 161 -0.03 12.28 -6.94
C ILE A 161 -0.87 13.44 -7.49
N GLU A 162 -1.90 13.16 -8.28
CA GLU A 162 -2.77 14.18 -8.87
C GLU A 162 -3.51 14.99 -7.79
N ALA A 163 -4.13 14.33 -6.82
CA ALA A 163 -4.85 15.03 -5.76
C ALA A 163 -3.93 15.82 -4.82
N PHE A 164 -2.66 15.40 -4.67
CA PHE A 164 -1.67 16.13 -3.88
C PHE A 164 -1.12 17.36 -4.61
N ALA A 165 -0.69 17.18 -5.86
CA ALA A 165 0.06 18.17 -6.64
C ALA A 165 -0.85 19.12 -7.44
N GLY A 166 -1.93 18.60 -8.04
CA GLY A 166 -2.72 19.33 -9.03
C GLY A 166 -2.04 19.45 -10.39
N PRO A 167 -2.55 20.31 -11.29
CA PRO A 167 -1.95 20.56 -12.60
C PRO A 167 -0.48 21.02 -12.49
N PRO A 168 0.47 20.51 -13.30
CA PRO A 168 1.88 20.86 -13.17
C PRO A 168 2.22 22.35 -13.35
N ASP A 169 1.36 23.11 -14.04
CA ASP A 169 1.54 24.52 -14.38
C ASP A 169 1.05 25.49 -13.29
N CYS A 170 0.03 25.11 -12.51
CA CYS A 170 -0.57 26.00 -11.50
C CYS A 170 -0.77 25.36 -10.11
N GLY A 171 -0.63 24.04 -10.01
CA GLY A 171 -0.85 23.26 -8.79
C GLY A 171 -2.29 23.34 -8.28
N VAL A 172 -2.52 22.84 -7.06
CA VAL A 172 -3.80 22.96 -6.35
C VAL A 172 -3.59 23.43 -4.92
N TYR A 173 -4.35 24.45 -4.51
CA TYR A 173 -4.33 24.94 -3.13
C TYR A 173 -4.94 23.92 -2.17
N SER A 174 -4.27 23.67 -1.04
CA SER A 174 -4.80 22.86 0.05
C SER A 174 -4.89 23.66 1.36
N PRO A 175 -6.09 23.84 1.93
CA PRO A 175 -6.28 24.59 3.18
C PRO A 175 -5.86 23.80 4.43
N SER A 176 -5.70 22.47 4.33
CA SER A 176 -5.26 21.61 5.43
C SER A 176 -4.78 20.25 4.92
N TYR A 177 -3.93 19.58 5.71
CA TYR A 177 -3.49 18.22 5.40
C TYR A 177 -4.69 17.26 5.30
N GLN A 178 -5.66 17.39 6.21
CA GLN A 178 -6.88 16.58 6.24
C GLN A 178 -7.71 16.75 4.96
N LYS A 179 -7.77 17.98 4.40
CA LYS A 179 -8.45 18.21 3.13
C LYS A 179 -7.73 17.50 1.99
N THR A 180 -6.40 17.53 1.94
CA THR A 180 -5.62 16.78 0.95
C THR A 180 -5.87 15.27 1.06
N VAL A 181 -5.81 14.71 2.26
CA VAL A 181 -6.10 13.28 2.51
C VAL A 181 -7.50 12.91 2.02
N ASN A 182 -8.51 13.71 2.36
CA ASN A 182 -9.87 13.47 1.90
C ASN A 182 -10.00 13.58 0.37
N SER A 183 -9.37 14.57 -0.26
CA SER A 183 -9.37 14.70 -1.73
C SER A 183 -8.75 13.48 -2.41
N ILE A 184 -7.64 12.95 -1.87
CA ILE A 184 -7.01 11.71 -2.37
C ILE A 184 -8.00 10.54 -2.28
N GLN A 185 -8.60 10.33 -1.09
CA GLN A 185 -9.58 9.26 -0.85
C GLN A 185 -10.75 9.33 -1.84
N MET A 186 -11.36 10.50 -1.97
CA MET A 186 -12.51 10.71 -2.86
C MET A 186 -12.15 10.52 -4.33
N LEU A 187 -10.96 10.98 -4.75
CA LEU A 187 -10.51 10.80 -6.14
C LEU A 187 -10.31 9.33 -6.47
N ILE A 188 -9.70 8.56 -5.58
CA ILE A 188 -9.47 7.12 -5.76
C ILE A 188 -10.79 6.36 -5.83
N LEU A 189 -11.68 6.58 -4.85
CA LEU A 189 -12.98 5.89 -4.81
C LEU A 189 -13.86 6.21 -6.02
N SER A 190 -13.72 7.40 -6.62
CA SER A 190 -14.46 7.77 -7.83
C SER A 190 -13.88 7.20 -9.12
N ARG A 191 -12.55 6.99 -9.20
CA ARG A 191 -11.86 6.57 -10.44
C ARG A 191 -11.52 5.10 -10.50
N VAL A 192 -11.40 4.44 -9.35
CA VAL A 192 -10.94 3.06 -9.24
C VAL A 192 -12.06 2.20 -8.66
N SER A 193 -13.00 1.79 -9.50
CA SER A 193 -14.20 1.04 -9.09
C SER A 193 -13.91 -0.31 -8.42
N GLN A 194 -12.70 -0.85 -8.63
CA GLN A 194 -12.23 -2.07 -7.99
C GLN A 194 -11.91 -1.88 -6.50
N VAL A 195 -11.68 -0.65 -6.05
CA VAL A 195 -11.38 -0.33 -4.65
C VAL A 195 -12.68 -0.27 -3.86
N SER A 196 -12.84 -1.16 -2.89
CA SER A 196 -14.02 -1.21 -2.02
C SER A 196 -13.87 -0.33 -0.78
N SER A 197 -12.67 -0.31 -0.19
CA SER A 197 -12.36 0.55 0.95
C SER A 197 -10.94 1.07 0.82
N PHE A 198 -10.68 2.27 1.36
CA PHE A 198 -9.39 2.93 1.25
C PHE A 198 -9.03 3.61 2.58
N LEU A 199 -7.78 3.41 3.00
CA LEU A 199 -7.16 3.98 4.20
C LEU A 199 -5.93 4.79 3.77
N LEU A 200 -5.85 6.01 4.29
CA LEU A 200 -4.73 6.94 4.16
C LEU A 200 -4.56 7.73 5.45
#